data_AF-A0A7V1BW91-F1
#
_entry.id   AF-A0A7V1BW91-F1
#
_cell.length_a   1.000
_cell.length_b   1.000
_cell.length_c   1.000
_cell.angle_alpha   90.00
_cell.angle_beta   90.00
_cell.angle_gamma   90.00
#
_symmetry.space_group_name_H-M   'P 1'
#
loop_
_entity.id
_entity.type
_entity.pdbx_description
1 polymer ?
#
loop_
_entity_poly.entity_id
_entity_poly.type
_entity_poly.pdbx_seq_one_letter_code
_entity_poly.pdbx_strand_id
1 'polypeptide(L)'
;MKVDWKHIGIKDLAALVAGQLSNNGIDTILVGGACVSIYTKSKYESYDLDFVSYALIKEIAPILSKIGFKKKSSRHFERKDCPFFIEFVSPPASVGSEPIKDKKELPTKLGKI
;
A
#
# COMPACT_ATOMS: atom_id res chain seq x y z
N MET A 1 -17.68 0.05 7.88
CA MET A 1 -17.09 -1.29 8.13
C MET A 1 -16.12 -1.16 9.30
N LYS A 2 -16.18 -2.03 10.32
CA LYS A 2 -15.20 -2.03 11.41
C LYS A 2 -14.04 -2.93 10.99
N VAL A 3 -12.89 -2.34 10.73
CA VAL A 3 -11.67 -3.07 10.31
C VAL A 3 -10.99 -3.61 11.57
N ASP A 4 -10.71 -4.92 11.60
CA ASP A 4 -9.85 -5.52 12.63
C ASP A 4 -8.39 -5.34 12.23
N TRP A 5 -7.80 -4.23 12.64
CA TRP A 5 -6.44 -3.86 12.28
C TRP A 5 -5.39 -4.84 12.80
N LYS A 6 -5.65 -5.51 13.94
CA LYS A 6 -4.66 -6.41 14.57
C LYS A 6 -4.48 -7.69 13.78
N HIS A 7 -5.52 -8.13 13.06
CA HIS A 7 -5.53 -9.36 12.28
C HIS A 7 -5.80 -9.13 10.80
N ILE A 8 -5.67 -7.88 10.32
CA ILE A 8 -5.85 -7.57 8.91
C ILE A 8 -4.85 -8.37 8.07
N GLY A 9 -5.25 -8.90 6.93
CA GLY A 9 -4.33 -9.54 6.00
C GLY A 9 -3.62 -8.51 5.12
N ILE A 10 -2.41 -8.81 4.65
CA ILE A 10 -1.63 -7.91 3.78
C ILE A 10 -2.40 -7.48 2.51
N LYS A 11 -3.16 -8.41 1.92
CA LYS A 11 -4.03 -8.15 0.75
C LYS A 11 -5.15 -7.17 1.08
N ASP A 12 -5.81 -7.36 2.22
CA ASP A 12 -6.91 -6.51 2.66
C ASP A 12 -6.42 -5.10 3.02
N LEU A 13 -5.25 -5.01 3.67
CA LEU A 13 -4.61 -3.74 3.95
C LEU A 13 -4.21 -3.02 2.66
N ALA A 14 -3.61 -3.73 1.70
CA ALA A 14 -3.21 -3.15 0.42
C ALA A 14 -4.41 -2.57 -0.33
N ALA A 15 -5.50 -3.32 -0.41
CA ALA A 15 -6.73 -2.86 -1.07
C ALA A 15 -7.38 -1.67 -0.35
N LEU A 16 -7.37 -1.68 0.99
CA LEU A 16 -7.89 -0.57 1.78
C LEU A 16 -7.08 0.70 1.51
N VAL A 17 -5.75 0.62 1.56
CA VAL A 17 -4.85 1.77 1.34
C VAL A 17 -4.97 2.30 -0.10
N ALA A 18 -4.86 1.42 -1.09
CA ALA A 18 -5.01 1.78 -2.50
C ALA A 18 -6.40 2.39 -2.78
N GLY A 19 -7.46 1.81 -2.22
CA GLY A 19 -8.82 2.33 -2.33
C GLY A 19 -8.98 3.71 -1.70
N GLN A 20 -8.42 3.94 -0.51
CA GLN A 20 -8.46 5.26 0.14
C GLN A 20 -7.75 6.33 -0.68
N LEU A 21 -6.58 6.01 -1.23
CA LEU A 21 -5.81 6.94 -2.05
C LEU A 21 -6.53 7.21 -3.38
N SER A 22 -7.03 6.17 -4.05
CA SER A 22 -7.77 6.27 -5.31
C SER A 22 -9.05 7.09 -5.16
N ASN A 23 -9.82 6.91 -4.06
CA ASN A 23 -11.01 7.70 -3.75
C ASN A 23 -10.70 9.20 -3.51
N ASN A 24 -9.44 9.56 -3.29
CA ASN A 24 -8.96 10.94 -3.16
C ASN A 24 -8.12 11.36 -4.37
N GLY A 25 -8.23 10.65 -5.51
CA GLY A 25 -7.57 11.02 -6.77
C GLY A 25 -6.08 10.67 -6.87
N ILE A 26 -5.54 9.86 -5.94
CA ILE A 26 -4.14 9.45 -5.93
C ILE A 26 -4.02 8.02 -6.47
N ASP A 27 -3.32 7.88 -7.60
CA ASP A 27 -2.96 6.59 -8.17
C ASP A 27 -1.72 6.00 -7.47
N THR A 28 -1.77 4.70 -7.23
CA THR A 28 -0.69 3.97 -6.55
C THR A 28 -0.48 2.60 -7.17
N ILE A 29 0.75 2.11 -7.14
CA ILE A 29 1.11 0.76 -7.57
C ILE A 29 1.74 0.04 -6.38
N LEU A 30 1.17 -1.09 -5.96
CA LEU A 30 1.79 -1.95 -4.96
C LEU A 30 2.98 -2.70 -5.58
N VAL A 31 4.14 -2.61 -4.94
CA VAL A 31 5.38 -3.25 -5.37
C VAL A 31 6.00 -4.04 -4.20
N GLY A 32 7.23 -4.53 -4.39
CA GLY A 32 8.02 -5.13 -3.31
C GLY A 32 7.46 -6.45 -2.78
N GLY A 33 7.82 -6.77 -1.53
CA GLY A 33 7.51 -8.04 -0.88
C GLY A 33 6.02 -8.27 -0.69
N ALA A 34 5.24 -7.22 -0.42
CA ALA A 34 3.78 -7.32 -0.31
C ALA A 34 3.12 -7.83 -1.58
N CYS A 35 3.54 -7.31 -2.74
CA CYS A 35 3.03 -7.75 -4.04
C CYS A 35 3.30 -9.25 -4.23
N VAL A 36 4.53 -9.70 -3.97
CA VAL A 36 4.90 -11.13 -4.04
C VAL A 36 4.08 -11.97 -3.07
N SER A 37 3.89 -11.50 -1.83
CA SER A 37 3.11 -12.20 -0.80
C SER A 37 1.66 -12.44 -1.24
N ILE A 38 1.05 -11.44 -1.88
CA ILE A 38 -0.33 -11.53 -2.39
C ILE A 38 -0.43 -12.55 -3.53
N TYR A 39 0.47 -12.49 -4.52
CA TYR A 39 0.45 -13.41 -5.67
C TYR A 39 0.81 -14.85 -5.28
N THR A 40 1.62 -15.03 -4.25
CA THR A 40 2.04 -16.35 -3.77
C THR A 40 1.13 -16.94 -2.69
N LYS A 41 0.06 -16.22 -2.29
CA LYS A 41 -0.86 -16.62 -1.20
C LYS A 41 -0.11 -16.87 0.12
N SER A 42 0.77 -15.93 0.48
CA SER A 42 1.58 -15.95 1.70
C SER A 42 2.56 -17.13 1.82
N LYS A 43 2.92 -17.80 0.70
CA LYS A 43 4.09 -18.71 0.70
C LYS A 43 5.40 -17.95 0.94
N TYR A 44 5.41 -16.67 0.61
CA TYR A 44 6.38 -15.68 1.04
C TYR A 44 5.63 -14.63 1.85
N GLU A 45 6.18 -14.26 3.00
CA GLU A 45 5.59 -13.25 3.89
C GLU A 45 6.45 -12.00 3.91
N SER A 46 5.79 -10.85 3.80
CA SER A 46 6.35 -9.53 4.02
C SER A 46 5.51 -8.83 5.09
N TYR A 47 6.14 -7.91 5.81
CA TYR A 47 5.56 -7.21 6.96
C TYR A 47 5.34 -5.73 6.66
N ASP A 48 5.49 -5.33 5.40
CA ASP A 48 5.50 -3.97 4.91
C ASP A 48 4.82 -3.86 3.55
N LEU A 49 4.18 -2.72 3.29
CA LEU A 49 3.54 -2.44 2.01
C LEU A 49 4.26 -1.28 1.33
N ASP A 50 4.96 -1.59 0.24
CA ASP A 50 5.59 -0.59 -0.62
C ASP A 50 4.62 -0.14 -1.71
N PHE A 51 4.33 1.15 -1.74
CA PHE A 51 3.60 1.78 -2.82
C PHE A 51 4.50 2.73 -3.62
N VAL A 52 4.33 2.72 -4.93
CA VAL A 52 4.81 3.79 -5.81
C VAL A 52 3.64 4.74 -6.09
N SER A 53 3.88 6.04 -5.97
CA SER A 53 2.95 7.08 -6.41
C SER A 53 3.72 8.28 -6.96
N TYR A 54 3.13 9.01 -7.89
CA TYR A 54 3.62 10.32 -8.34
C TYR A 54 3.13 11.46 -7.44
N ALA A 55 2.17 11.20 -6.54
CA ALA A 55 1.71 12.19 -5.57
C ALA A 55 2.79 12.47 -4.52
N LEU A 56 2.81 13.70 -4.02
CA LEU A 56 3.73 14.09 -2.96
C LEU A 56 3.27 13.54 -1.62
N ILE A 57 4.22 13.23 -0.74
CA ILE A 57 3.90 12.73 0.61
C ILE A 57 2.99 13.68 1.39
N LYS A 58 3.05 14.99 1.14
CA LYS A 58 2.17 16.00 1.75
C LYS A 58 0.69 15.84 1.36
N GLU A 59 0.41 15.21 0.21
CA GLU A 59 -0.93 14.93 -0.30
C GLU A 59 -1.43 13.57 0.23
N ILE A 60 -0.53 12.60 0.34
CA ILE A 60 -0.81 11.25 0.85
C ILE A 60 -1.07 11.25 2.37
N ALA A 61 -0.23 11.94 3.15
CA ALA A 61 -0.24 11.85 4.60
C ALA A 61 -1.59 12.23 5.25
N PRO A 62 -2.29 13.30 4.82
CA PRO A 62 -3.62 13.62 5.34
C PRO A 62 -4.65 12.51 5.07
N ILE A 63 -4.56 11.80 3.94
CA ILE A 63 -5.49 10.72 3.59
C ILE A 63 -5.24 9.50 4.48
N LEU A 64 -3.99 9.09 4.63
CA LEU A 64 -3.63 7.97 5.51
C LEU A 64 -3.94 8.27 6.99
N SER A 65 -3.87 9.53 7.40
CA SER A 65 -4.25 9.94 8.74
C SER A 65 -5.74 9.70 9.04
N LYS A 66 -6.64 9.82 8.05
CA LYS A 66 -8.08 9.53 8.20
C LYS A 66 -8.35 8.07 8.59
N ILE A 67 -7.47 7.16 8.18
CA ILE A 67 -7.52 5.74 8.53
C ILE A 67 -6.53 5.36 9.65
N GLY A 68 -6.01 6.34 10.39
CA GLY A 68 -5.22 6.15 11.61
C GLY A 68 -3.74 5.83 11.40
N PHE A 69 -3.24 5.85 10.17
CA PHE A 69 -1.81 5.77 9.90
C PHE A 69 -1.16 7.13 10.13
N LYS A 70 -0.04 7.14 10.86
CA LYS A 70 0.74 8.34 11.16
C LYS A 70 2.09 8.24 10.49
N LYS A 71 2.50 9.35 9.88
CA LYS A 71 3.85 9.51 9.34
C LYS A 71 4.86 9.43 10.50
N LYS A 72 5.83 8.51 10.40
CA LYS A 72 6.92 8.35 11.37
C LYS A 72 8.23 8.92 10.87
N SER A 73 8.49 8.79 9.57
CA SER A 73 9.65 9.35 8.89
C SER A 73 9.24 9.84 7.50
N SER A 74 10.21 10.21 6.65
CA SER A 74 9.99 10.80 5.33
C SER A 74 8.88 10.13 4.50
N ARG A 75 8.92 8.80 4.39
CA ARG A 75 8.02 7.99 3.54
C ARG A 75 7.32 6.85 4.28
N HIS A 76 7.53 6.75 5.58
CA HIS A 76 7.11 5.61 6.41
C HIS A 76 5.90 5.97 7.27
N PHE A 77 4.89 5.10 7.27
CA PHE A 77 3.63 5.28 7.97
C PHE A 77 3.27 4.05 8.80
N GLU A 78 2.92 4.28 10.06
CA GLU A 78 2.55 3.22 10.99
C GLU A 78 1.19 3.49 11.63
N ARG A 79 0.53 2.41 12.04
CA ARG A 79 -0.67 2.43 12.85
C ARG A 79 -0.47 1.51 14.06
N LYS A 80 -0.79 2.00 15.27
CA LYS A 80 -0.46 1.33 16.55
C LYS A 80 -1.04 -0.09 16.67
N ASP A 81 -2.21 -0.32 16.09
CA ASP A 81 -2.98 -1.57 16.15
C ASP A 81 -2.92 -2.35 14.82
N CYS A 82 -1.94 -2.07 13.96
CA CYS A 82 -1.72 -2.77 12.70
C CYS A 82 -0.34 -3.46 12.72
N PRO A 83 -0.24 -4.75 12.33
CA PRO A 83 1.04 -5.46 12.31
C PRO A 83 1.95 -5.06 11.14
N PHE A 84 1.39 -4.38 10.13
CA PHE A 84 2.13 -3.91 8.96
C PHE A 84 2.34 -2.39 8.98
N PHE A 85 3.40 -1.95 8.31
CA PHE A 85 3.64 -0.54 7.99
C PHE A 85 3.55 -0.28 6.48
N ILE A 86 3.43 0.99 6.11
CA ILE A 86 3.30 1.44 4.73
C ILE A 86 4.48 2.33 4.39
N GLU A 87 5.15 2.06 3.27
CA GLU A 87 6.17 2.91 2.70
C GLU A 87 5.80 3.41 1.31
N PHE A 88 6.27 4.60 0.96
CA PHE A 88 6.17 5.16 -0.38
C PHE A 88 7.54 5.25 -1.03
N VAL A 89 7.83 4.34 -1.95
CA VAL A 89 9.09 4.32 -2.69
C VAL A 89 9.02 5.25 -3.90
N SER A 90 10.18 5.75 -4.34
CA SER A 90 10.25 6.74 -5.41
C SER A 90 9.75 6.17 -6.74
N PRO A 91 8.96 6.91 -7.53
CA PRO A 91 8.67 6.54 -8.91
C PRO A 91 9.90 6.69 -9.82
N PRO A 92 9.92 6.04 -10.99
CA PRO A 92 8.91 5.11 -11.49
C PRO A 92 9.05 3.71 -10.88
N ALA A 93 7.97 2.92 -10.96
CA ALA A 93 8.05 1.49 -10.67
C ALA A 93 8.90 0.79 -11.75
N SER A 94 9.86 -0.02 -11.32
CA SER A 94 10.83 -0.68 -12.20
C SER A 94 11.17 -2.09 -11.71
N VAL A 95 11.56 -2.96 -12.63
CA VAL A 95 12.20 -4.25 -12.33
C VAL A 95 13.68 -4.11 -12.68
N GLY A 96 14.54 -4.07 -11.67
CA GLY A 96 15.95 -3.68 -11.87
C GLY A 96 16.04 -2.26 -12.43
N SER A 97 16.64 -2.11 -13.61
CA SER A 97 16.77 -0.81 -14.30
C SER A 97 15.68 -0.55 -15.35
N GLU A 98 14.73 -1.47 -15.52
CA GLU A 98 13.67 -1.36 -16.54
C GLU A 98 12.36 -0.87 -15.93
N PRO A 99 11.85 0.32 -16.32
CA PRO A 99 10.53 0.78 -15.92
C PRO A 99 9.44 -0.17 -16.41
N ILE A 100 8.43 -0.41 -15.56
CA ILE A 100 7.27 -1.21 -15.97
C ILE A 100 6.47 -0.46 -17.05
N LYS A 101 5.95 -1.20 -18.03
CA LYS A 101 5.12 -0.64 -19.11
C LYS A 101 3.63 -0.75 -18.83
N ASP A 102 3.24 -1.81 -18.11
CA ASP A 102 1.86 -2.13 -17.80
C ASP A 102 1.70 -2.43 -16.31
N LYS A 103 0.52 -2.09 -15.78
CA LYS A 103 0.07 -2.48 -14.44
C LYS A 103 -1.18 -3.35 -14.54
N LYS A 104 -1.37 -4.27 -13.60
CA LYS A 104 -2.59 -5.07 -13.46
C LYS A 104 -3.36 -4.61 -12.24
N GLU A 105 -4.68 -4.48 -12.39
CA GLU A 105 -5.58 -4.30 -11.26
C GLU A 105 -5.98 -5.66 -10.70
N LEU A 106 -5.91 -5.82 -9.38
CA LEU A 106 -6.35 -7.01 -8.68
C LEU A 106 -7.61 -6.71 -7.87
N PRO A 107 -8.78 -7.24 -8.26
CA PRO A 107 -10.00 -7.13 -7.48
C PRO A 107 -9.87 -7.85 -6.13
N THR A 108 -10.38 -7.22 -5.08
CA THR A 108 -10.43 -7.75 -3.72
C THR A 108 -11.79 -7.48 -3.10
N LYS A 109 -12.04 -8.04 -1.91
CA LYS A 109 -13.28 -7.76 -1.18
C LYS A 109 -13.37 -6.31 -0.69
N LEU A 110 -12.24 -5.62 -0.55
CA LEU A 110 -12.15 -4.27 0.01
C LEU A 110 -11.87 -3.17 -1.02
N GLY A 111 -11.84 -3.53 -2.31
CA GLY A 111 -11.51 -2.61 -3.40
C GLY A 111 -10.60 -3.28 -4.42
N LYS A 112 -9.77 -2.47 -5.08
CA LYS A 112 -8.76 -2.94 -6.03
C LYS A 112 -7.38 -2.50 -5.58
N ILE A 113 -6.40 -3.32 -5.93
CA ILE A 113 -4.96 -3.04 -5.79
C ILE A 113 -4.40 -2.85 -7.19
#